data_AF-A0A2V4EDR3-F1
#
_entry.id   AF-A0A2V4EDR3-F1
#
_cell.length_a   1.000
_cell.length_b   1.000
_cell.length_c   1.000
_cell.angle_alpha   90.00
_cell.angle_beta   90.00
_cell.angle_gamma   90.00
#
_symmetry.space_group_name_H-M   'P 1'
#
loop_
_entity.id
_entity.type
_entity.pdbx_description
1 polymer ?
#
loop_
_entity_poly.entity_id
_entity_poly.type
_entity_poly.pdbx_seq_one_letter_code
_entity_poly.pdbx_strand_id
1 'polypeptide(L)'
;MTDKLERPLSNGYHYDYDGFGRLIKRQRPAENITQWFSYNHEHQLIEARVESLQHRSITRYQYDALGRRINKTTEHYDKYSQRYSTTGTDFSWQGMRLSGEANAQQHILVLLMT
;
A
#
# COMPACT_ATOMS: atom_id res chain seq x y z
N MET A 1 26.43 14.39 -6.07
CA MET A 1 25.58 14.10 -7.23
C MET A 1 25.32 12.60 -7.24
N THR A 2 24.25 12.14 -6.59
CA THR A 2 23.83 10.74 -6.71
C THR A 2 23.04 10.62 -7.99
N ASP A 3 23.70 10.11 -9.02
CA ASP A 3 23.08 9.71 -10.28
C ASP A 3 22.01 8.66 -9.95
N LYS A 4 20.74 9.07 -9.95
CA LYS A 4 19.63 8.14 -9.83
C LYS A 4 19.69 7.31 -11.10
N LEU A 5 20.10 6.05 -10.95
CA LEU A 5 20.16 5.09 -12.03
C LEU A 5 18.71 4.80 -12.50
N GLU A 6 18.12 5.71 -13.27
CA GLU A 6 16.88 5.47 -13.99
C GLU A 6 17.19 4.48 -15.12
N ARG A 7 17.23 3.22 -14.71
CA ARG A 7 17.12 1.98 -15.48
C ARG A 7 15.76 1.81 -16.17
N PRO A 8 15.41 2.29 -17.38
CA PRO A 8 14.24 1.74 -18.05
C PRO A 8 14.52 0.27 -18.34
N LEU A 9 13.91 -0.61 -17.54
CA LEU A 9 13.93 -2.03 -17.83
C LEU A 9 12.98 -2.28 -19.01
N SER A 10 13.31 -3.29 -19.81
CA SER A 10 12.75 -3.69 -21.12
C SER A 10 11.21 -3.78 -21.26
N ASN A 11 10.43 -3.50 -20.22
CA ASN A 11 8.96 -3.55 -20.19
C ASN A 11 8.28 -2.16 -20.05
N GLY A 12 9.04 -1.06 -20.05
CA GLY A 12 8.50 0.29 -19.89
C GLY A 12 8.08 0.64 -18.47
N TYR A 13 8.49 -0.16 -17.48
CA TYR A 13 8.23 0.12 -16.07
C TYR A 13 9.41 0.89 -15.47
N HIS A 14 9.12 1.79 -14.54
CA HIS A 14 10.16 2.52 -13.78
C HIS A 14 10.10 2.12 -12.31
N TYR A 15 11.27 1.95 -11.69
CA TYR A 15 11.41 1.51 -10.32
C TYR A 15 12.41 2.39 -9.59
N ASP A 16 11.99 2.96 -8.46
CA ASP A 16 12.88 3.67 -7.54
C ASP A 16 13.10 2.85 -6.28
N TYR A 17 14.32 2.83 -5.79
CA TYR A 17 14.73 2.12 -4.58
C TYR A 17 15.33 3.10 -3.56
N ASP A 18 15.20 2.79 -2.28
CA ASP A 18 15.92 3.50 -1.23
C ASP A 18 17.37 2.99 -1.07
N GLY A 19 18.13 3.59 -0.15
CA GLY A 19 19.52 3.21 0.13
C GLY A 19 19.71 1.79 0.67
N PHE A 20 18.63 1.10 1.08
CA PHE A 20 18.66 -0.30 1.49
C PHE A 20 18.23 -1.25 0.36
N GLY A 21 18.03 -0.74 -0.86
CA GLY A 21 17.58 -1.51 -2.01
C GLY A 21 16.11 -1.92 -1.95
N ARG A 22 15.28 -1.29 -1.10
CA ARG A 22 13.84 -1.57 -1.02
C ARG A 22 13.11 -0.69 -2.03
N LEU A 23 12.13 -1.27 -2.73
CA LEU A 23 11.33 -0.57 -3.73
C LEU A 23 10.48 0.51 -3.04
N ILE A 24 10.65 1.78 -3.39
CA ILE A 24 9.87 2.91 -2.84
C ILE A 24 8.88 3.49 -3.86
N LYS A 25 9.08 3.27 -5.15
CA LYS A 25 8.16 3.68 -6.21
C LYS A 25 8.18 2.72 -7.38
N ARG A 26 7.00 2.39 -7.92
CA ARG A 26 6.85 1.66 -9.18
C ARG A 26 5.87 2.38 -10.09
N GLN A 27 6.27 2.67 -11.32
CA GLN A 27 5.44 3.31 -12.32
C GLN A 27 5.20 2.35 -13.49
N ARG A 28 3.94 2.30 -13.93
CA ARG A 28 3.47 1.62 -15.13
C ARG A 28 2.82 2.67 -16.05
N PRO A 29 3.60 3.42 -16.84
CA PRO A 29 3.10 4.52 -17.67
C PRO A 29 1.99 4.10 -18.65
N ALA A 30 2.14 2.93 -19.28
CA ALA A 30 1.14 2.38 -20.20
C ALA A 30 -0.25 2.17 -19.56
N GLU A 31 -0.28 1.90 -18.26
CA GLU A 31 -1.51 1.70 -17.49
C GLU A 31 -1.94 2.95 -16.70
N ASN A 32 -1.14 4.03 -16.74
CA ASN A 32 -1.27 5.20 -15.87
C ASN A 32 -1.34 4.84 -14.38
N ILE A 33 -0.54 3.84 -13.94
CA ILE A 33 -0.50 3.43 -12.53
C ILE A 33 0.83 3.82 -11.91
N THR A 34 0.77 4.49 -10.76
CA THR A 34 1.93 4.69 -9.88
C THR A 34 1.67 4.09 -8.50
N GLN A 35 2.69 3.46 -7.94
CA GLN A 35 2.67 2.90 -6.60
C GLN A 35 3.82 3.45 -5.79
N TRP A 36 3.58 3.72 -4.51
CA TRP A 36 4.58 4.15 -3.54
C TRP A 36 4.56 3.23 -2.33
N PHE A 37 5.73 3.02 -1.74
CA PHE A 37 5.92 2.10 -0.63
C PHE A 37 6.75 2.78 0.46
N SER A 38 6.28 2.67 1.70
CA SER A 38 6.94 3.22 2.88
C SER A 38 7.26 2.10 3.86
N TYR A 39 8.45 2.15 4.46
CA TYR A 39 8.95 1.14 5.38
C TYR A 39 9.31 1.75 6.71
N ASN A 40 9.17 0.98 7.80
CA ASN A 40 9.72 1.37 9.10
C ASN A 40 11.23 1.04 9.19
N HIS A 41 11.82 1.33 10.35
CA HIS A 41 13.24 1.10 10.63
C HIS A 41 13.60 -0.39 10.71
N GLU A 42 12.62 -1.28 10.95
CA GLU A 42 12.79 -2.74 10.89
C GLU A 42 12.63 -3.31 9.48
N HIS A 43 12.57 -2.46 8.46
CA HIS A 43 12.39 -2.84 7.06
C HIS A 43 11.05 -3.52 6.73
N GLN A 44 10.04 -3.30 7.56
CA GLN A 44 8.68 -3.77 7.31
C GLN A 44 7.89 -2.72 6.53
N LEU A 45 7.13 -3.17 5.52
CA LEU A 45 6.24 -2.31 4.73
C LEU A 45 5.08 -1.82 5.60
N ILE A 46 4.96 -0.51 5.80
CA ILE A 46 3.92 0.11 6.63
C ILE A 46 2.85 0.85 5.84
N GLU A 47 3.15 1.31 4.62
CA GLU A 47 2.17 1.90 3.70
C GLU A 47 2.47 1.49 2.27
N ALA A 48 1.44 1.09 1.53
CA ALA A 48 1.45 0.95 0.09
C ALA A 48 0.33 1.81 -0.50
N ARG A 49 0.71 2.80 -1.30
CA ARG A 49 -0.23 3.68 -2.01
C ARG A 49 -0.27 3.29 -3.48
N VAL A 50 -1.47 3.24 -4.04
CA VAL A 50 -1.68 3.03 -5.48
C VAL A 50 -2.53 4.19 -6.01
N GLU A 51 -2.13 4.74 -7.14
CA GLU A 51 -2.89 5.74 -7.87
C GLU A 51 -2.99 5.34 -9.33
N SER A 52 -4.22 5.28 -9.85
CA SER A 52 -4.54 5.18 -11.26
C SER A 52 -5.45 6.33 -11.69
N LEU A 53 -5.84 6.35 -12.96
CA LEU A 53 -6.83 7.29 -13.47
C LEU A 53 -8.20 7.14 -12.80
N GLN A 54 -8.58 5.91 -12.44
CA GLN A 54 -9.92 5.59 -11.93
C GLN A 54 -9.96 5.42 -10.41
N HIS A 55 -8.85 5.00 -9.79
CA HIS A 55 -8.85 4.63 -8.38
C HIS A 55 -7.64 5.19 -7.65
N ARG A 56 -7.80 5.44 -6.36
CA ARG A 56 -6.70 5.58 -5.40
C ARG A 56 -6.91 4.55 -4.29
N SER A 57 -5.84 3.92 -3.83
CA SER A 57 -5.88 3.14 -2.60
C SER A 57 -4.67 3.39 -1.72
N ILE A 58 -4.88 3.28 -0.41
CA ILE A 58 -3.83 3.32 0.59
C ILE A 58 -4.02 2.12 1.51
N THR A 59 -3.07 1.19 1.46
CA THR A 59 -3.00 0.08 2.42
C THR A 59 -1.97 0.38 3.47
N ARG A 60 -2.34 0.27 4.75
CA ARG A 60 -1.43 0.38 5.90
C ARG A 60 -1.34 -0.93 6.64
N TYR A 61 -0.17 -1.18 7.22
CA TYR A 61 0.12 -2.40 7.97
C TYR A 61 0.70 -2.06 9.34
N GLN A 62 0.37 -2.88 10.33
CA GLN A 62 0.98 -2.83 11.65
C GLN A 62 1.53 -4.20 12.00
N TYR A 63 2.61 -4.19 12.78
CA TYR A 63 3.35 -5.38 13.18
C TYR A 63 3.56 -5.38 14.69
N ASP A 64 3.64 -6.56 15.28
CA ASP A 64 4.13 -6.72 16.65
C ASP A 64 5.66 -6.78 16.70
N ALA A 65 6.23 -6.84 17.91
CA ALA A 65 7.67 -6.87 18.14
C ALA A 65 8.40 -8.11 17.58
N LEU A 66 7.66 -9.16 17.18
CA LEU A 66 8.23 -10.33 16.50
C LEU A 66 8.18 -10.19 14.97
N GLY A 67 7.74 -9.03 14.47
CA GLY A 67 7.59 -8.73 13.05
C GLY A 67 6.39 -9.40 12.40
N ARG A 68 5.44 -9.91 13.19
CA ARG A 68 4.22 -10.51 12.66
C ARG A 68 3.19 -9.41 12.43
N ARG A 69 2.50 -9.45 11.29
CA ARG A 69 1.45 -8.49 10.98
C ARG A 69 0.27 -8.70 11.93
N ILE A 70 -0.20 -7.64 12.58
CA ILE A 70 -1.37 -7.66 13.48
C ILE A 70 -2.57 -6.92 12.89
N ASN A 71 -2.34 -6.01 11.93
CA ASN A 71 -3.42 -5.28 11.26
C ASN A 71 -3.05 -4.98 9.80
N LYS A 72 -4.08 -4.96 8.94
CA LYS A 72 -4.05 -4.40 7.59
C LYS A 72 -5.31 -3.56 7.40
N THR A 73 -5.18 -2.29 7.05
CA THR A 73 -6.31 -1.44 6.64
C THR A 73 -6.08 -0.97 5.21
N THR A 74 -7.09 -1.05 4.35
CA THR A 74 -7.05 -0.48 3.00
C THR A 74 -8.21 0.47 2.81
N GLU A 75 -7.87 1.73 2.50
CA GLU A 75 -8.80 2.73 2.02
C GLU A 75 -8.79 2.69 0.50
N HIS A 76 -9.97 2.64 -0.11
CA HIS A 76 -10.17 2.74 -1.55
C HIS A 76 -11.04 3.95 -1.85
N TYR A 77 -10.60 4.74 -2.82
CA TYR A 77 -11.35 5.84 -3.39
C TYR A 77 -11.57 5.59 -4.88
N ASP A 78 -12.84 5.45 -5.27
CA ASP A 78 -13.25 5.44 -6.67
C ASP A 78 -13.49 6.89 -7.10
N LYS A 79 -12.70 7.34 -8.08
CA LYS A 79 -12.70 8.73 -8.55
C LYS A 79 -13.97 9.07 -9.35
N TYR A 80 -14.63 8.09 -9.96
CA TYR A 80 -15.84 8.30 -10.75
C TYR A 80 -17.09 8.39 -9.87
N SER A 81 -17.28 7.39 -9.01
CA SER A 81 -18.41 7.38 -8.08
C SER A 81 -18.20 8.30 -6.89
N GLN A 82 -16.97 8.80 -6.71
CA GLN A 82 -16.55 9.63 -5.58
C GLN A 82 -16.80 8.95 -4.23
N ARG A 83 -16.68 7.62 -4.20
CA ARG A 83 -16.96 6.80 -3.01
C ARG A 83 -15.68 6.35 -2.33
N TYR A 84 -15.73 6.38 -1.01
CA TYR A 84 -14.72 5.77 -0.16
C TYR A 84 -15.22 4.42 0.35
N SER A 85 -14.32 3.45 0.45
CA SER A 85 -14.56 2.22 1.19
C SER A 85 -13.31 1.84 1.95
N THR A 86 -13.50 1.27 3.14
CA THR A 86 -12.39 0.87 3.99
C THR A 86 -12.57 -0.59 4.38
N THR A 87 -11.53 -1.38 4.18
CA THR A 87 -11.49 -2.77 4.62
C THR A 87 -10.34 -2.95 5.60
N GLY A 88 -10.60 -3.55 6.75
CA GLY A 88 -9.63 -3.92 7.75
C GLY A 88 -9.56 -5.44 7.92
N THR A 89 -8.37 -5.94 8.24
CA THR A 89 -8.17 -7.31 8.74
C THR A 89 -7.26 -7.25 9.95
N ASP A 90 -7.73 -7.75 11.09
CA ASP A 90 -6.92 -7.97 12.28
C ASP A 90 -6.45 -9.43 12.31
N PHE A 91 -5.19 -9.63 12.66
CA PHE A 91 -4.54 -10.94 12.66
C PHE A 91 -4.18 -11.36 14.09
N SER A 92 -4.59 -12.56 14.47
CA SER A 92 -4.29 -13.16 15.78
C SER A 92 -3.27 -14.28 15.62
N TRP A 93 -2.30 -14.34 16.54
CA TRP A 93 -1.19 -15.29 16.49
C TRP A 93 -1.10 -16.12 17.77
N GLN A 94 -0.80 -17.42 17.61
CA GLN A 94 -0.42 -18.33 18.69
C GLN A 94 0.99 -18.83 18.45
N GLY A 95 1.96 -18.27 19.18
CA GLY A 95 3.38 -18.44 18.84
C GLY A 95 3.63 -17.99 17.40
N MET A 96 4.42 -18.73 16.62
CA MET A 96 4.71 -18.35 15.22
C MET A 96 3.60 -18.72 14.22
N ARG A 97 2.45 -19.23 14.68
CA ARG A 97 1.35 -19.66 13.83
C ARG A 97 0.20 -18.66 13.85
N LEU A 98 -0.32 -18.30 12.68
CA LEU A 98 -1.54 -17.52 12.56
C LEU A 98 -2.70 -18.36 13.11
N SER A 99 -3.38 -17.86 14.14
CA SER A 99 -4.50 -18.55 14.80
C SER A 99 -5.86 -18.02 14.37
N GLY A 100 -5.93 -16.83 13.76
CA GLY A 100 -7.17 -16.29 13.22
C GLY A 100 -7.01 -14.96 12.48
N GLU A 101 -8.05 -14.62 11.73
CA GLU A 101 -8.22 -13.32 11.10
C GLU A 101 -9.66 -12.81 11.34
N ALA A 102 -9.81 -11.53 11.59
CA ALA A 102 -11.11 -10.87 11.71
C ALA A 102 -11.21 -9.76 10.67
N ASN A 103 -12.13 -9.92 9.72
CA ASN A 103 -12.34 -8.96 8.65
C ASN A 103 -13.41 -7.94 9.06
N ALA A 104 -13.08 -6.65 8.94
CA ALA A 104 -14.01 -5.55 9.07
C ALA A 104 -14.18 -4.88 7.70
N GLN A 105 -15.40 -4.85 7.17
CA GLN A 105 -15.72 -4.05 5.99
C GLN A 105 -16.58 -2.86 6.44
N GLN A 106 -16.13 -1.65 6.13
CA GLN A 106 -16.89 -0.43 6.38
C GLN A 106 -17.06 0.32 5.06
N HIS A 107 -18.31 0.52 4.67
CA HIS A 107 -18.69 1.44 3.60
C HIS A 107 -19.00 2.80 4.23
N ILE A 108 -18.19 3.83 3.95
CA ILE A 108 -18.50 5.21 4.33
C ILE A 108 -19.13 5.89 3.11
N LEU A 109 -20.41 6.26 3.22
CA LEU A 109 -21.14 6.99 2.18
C LEU A 109 -20.89 8.51 2.29
N VAL A 110 -20.24 9.06 1.27
CA VAL A 110 -20.10 10.45 0.77
C VAL A 110 -20.22 11.62 1.78
N LEU A 111 -19.21 12.50 1.78
CA LEU A 111 -19.35 13.91 2.17
C LEU A 111 -19.76 14.70 0.92
N LEU A 112 -21.02 15.16 0.87
CA LEU A 112 -21.43 16.24 -0.03
C LEU A 112 -20.70 17.50 0.44
N MET A 113 -19.87 18.11 -0.41
CA MET A 113 -19.45 19.49 -0.18
C MET A 113 -20.28 20.39 -1.09
N THR A 114 -21.16 21.14 -0.43
CA THR A 114 -21.89 22.33 -0.91
C THR A 114 -20.94 23.46 -1.27
#